data_AF-A0A0N8GKC6-F1
#
_entry.id   AF-A0A0N8GKC6-F1
#
_cell.length_a   1.000
_cell.length_b   1.000
_cell.length_c   1.000
_cell.angle_alpha   90.00
_cell.angle_beta   90.00
_cell.angle_gamma   90.00
#
_symmetry.space_group_name_H-M   'P 1'
#
loop_
_entity.id
_entity.type
_entity.pdbx_description
1 polymer ?
#
loop_
_entity_poly.entity_id
_entity_poly.type
_entity_poly.pdbx_seq_one_letter_code
_entity_poly.pdbx_strand_id
1 'polypeptide(L)'
;MSGNIAGAQSAGKSYEAAREATRRAVFLNVARSLDSGEEHRQGLAAVFQACRERALEAGAACGMTMEQVDADISQICDEDVVSLRAATDEEFRAFANESGEVVQRFLLG
;
A
#
# COMPACT_ATOMS: atom_id res chain seq x y z
N MET A 1 12.10 30.40 14.98
CA MET A 1 12.19 28.92 14.92
C MET A 1 11.15 28.39 13.94
N SER A 2 11.38 28.51 12.63
CA SER A 2 10.33 28.25 11.61
C SER A 2 10.64 27.10 10.64
N GLY A 3 11.63 26.25 10.96
CA GLY A 3 12.08 25.17 10.07
C GLY A 3 11.31 23.84 10.17
N ASN A 4 10.49 23.63 11.21
CA ASN A 4 10.01 22.28 11.55
C ASN A 4 8.65 21.88 10.96
N ILE A 5 7.83 22.85 10.52
CA ILE A 5 6.45 22.57 10.08
C ILE A 5 6.40 22.02 8.65
N ALA A 6 7.24 22.55 7.75
CA ALA A 6 7.31 22.10 6.37
C ALA A 6 7.83 20.65 6.25
N GLY A 7 8.80 20.26 7.10
CA GLY A 7 9.34 18.91 7.14
C GLY A 7 8.29 17.87 7.60
N ALA A 8 7.54 18.18 8.66
CA ALA A 8 6.49 17.30 9.18
C ALA A 8 5.32 17.14 8.19
N GLN A 9 4.91 18.23 7.51
CA GLN A 9 3.87 18.16 6.47
C GLN A 9 4.32 17.38 5.23
N SER A 10 5.59 17.48 4.85
CA SER A 10 6.16 16.68 3.75
C SER A 10 6.25 15.20 4.11
N ALA A 11 6.66 14.89 5.35
CA ALA A 11 6.75 13.51 5.85
C ALA A 11 5.36 12.86 5.93
N GLY A 12 4.35 13.58 6.45
CA GLY A 12 2.97 13.09 6.52
C GLY A 12 2.39 12.73 5.14
N LYS A 13 2.59 13.58 4.13
CA LYS A 13 2.17 13.29 2.74
C LYS A 13 2.91 12.11 2.13
N SER A 14 4.21 11.97 2.43
CA SER A 14 5.01 10.83 1.96
C SER A 14 4.53 9.53 2.60
N TYR A 15 4.13 9.56 3.88
CA TYR A 15 3.58 8.40 4.57
C TYR A 15 2.20 8.00 4.03
N GLU A 16 1.30 8.97 3.82
CA GLU A 16 -0.02 8.69 3.23
C GLU A 16 0.10 8.01 1.85
N ALA A 17 0.99 8.50 0.98
CA ALA A 17 1.24 7.90 -0.32
C ALA A 17 1.81 6.48 -0.21
N ALA A 18 2.77 6.26 0.70
CA ALA A 18 3.38 4.96 0.92
C ALA A 18 2.39 3.96 1.53
N ARG A 19 1.53 4.42 2.44
CA ARG A 19 0.47 3.61 3.04
C ARG A 19 -0.54 3.17 2.01
N GLU A 20 -1.04 4.09 1.18
CA GLU A 20 -1.99 3.76 0.11
C GLU A 20 -1.35 2.82 -0.93
N ALA A 21 -0.09 3.05 -1.32
CA ALA A 21 0.60 2.13 -2.23
C ALA A 21 0.79 0.73 -1.63
N THR A 22 1.08 0.64 -0.33
CA THR A 22 1.23 -0.66 0.36
C THR A 22 -0.09 -1.41 0.42
N ARG A 23 -1.18 -0.72 0.78
CA ARG A 23 -2.54 -1.26 0.74
C ARG A 23 -2.87 -1.84 -0.64
N ARG A 24 -2.68 -1.06 -1.70
CA ARG A 24 -2.98 -1.46 -3.08
C ARG A 24 -2.12 -2.64 -3.55
N ALA A 25 -0.86 -2.73 -3.08
CA ALA A 25 -0.01 -3.88 -3.32
C ALA A 25 -0.51 -5.16 -2.62
N VAL A 26 -1.00 -5.06 -1.37
CA VAL A 26 -1.64 -6.19 -0.67
C VAL A 26 -2.86 -6.67 -1.43
N PHE A 27 -3.73 -5.75 -1.86
CA PHE A 27 -4.89 -6.10 -2.67
C PHE A 27 -4.47 -6.89 -3.91
N LEU A 28 -3.52 -6.39 -4.71
CA LEU A 28 -3.06 -7.08 -5.92
C LEU A 28 -2.47 -8.47 -5.62
N ASN A 29 -1.74 -8.60 -4.51
CA ASN A 29 -1.16 -9.86 -4.07
C ASN A 29 -2.25 -10.89 -3.69
N VAL A 30 -3.28 -10.47 -2.96
CA VAL A 30 -4.41 -11.33 -2.54
C VAL A 30 -5.35 -11.63 -3.71
N ALA A 31 -5.71 -10.62 -4.50
CA ALA A 31 -6.61 -10.71 -5.64
C ALA A 31 -6.11 -11.67 -6.72
N ARG A 32 -4.80 -11.68 -6.98
CA ARG A 32 -4.20 -12.46 -8.07
C ARG A 32 -3.64 -13.81 -7.60
N SER A 33 -3.39 -14.01 -6.31
CA SER A 33 -2.99 -15.33 -5.78
C SER A 33 -4.12 -16.36 -5.84
N LEU A 34 -5.35 -15.95 -6.15
CA LEU A 34 -6.50 -16.83 -6.39
C LEU A 34 -6.47 -17.51 -7.77
N ASP A 35 -5.77 -16.98 -8.78
CA ASP A 35 -5.83 -17.47 -10.17
C ASP A 35 -4.49 -17.52 -10.95
N SER A 36 -3.33 -17.22 -10.32
CA SER A 36 -2.04 -17.09 -11.05
C SER A 36 -0.91 -18.03 -10.61
N GLY A 37 -0.03 -18.35 -11.57
CA GLY A 37 1.14 -19.22 -11.40
C GLY A 37 2.26 -18.63 -10.52
N GLU A 38 3.25 -19.45 -10.18
CA GLU A 38 4.24 -19.17 -9.12
C GLU A 38 5.08 -17.90 -9.33
N GLU A 39 5.53 -17.64 -10.55
CA GLU A 39 6.34 -16.45 -10.91
C GLU A 39 5.58 -15.14 -10.68
N HIS A 40 4.27 -15.14 -10.97
CA HIS A 40 3.42 -13.96 -10.79
C HIS A 40 3.20 -13.64 -9.30
N ARG A 41 3.10 -14.68 -8.46
CA ARG A 41 3.02 -14.54 -7.00
C ARG A 41 4.30 -13.95 -6.41
N GLN A 42 5.47 -14.38 -6.89
CA GLN A 42 6.75 -13.83 -6.44
C GLN A 42 6.92 -12.36 -6.81
N GLY A 43 6.50 -11.95 -8.00
CA GLY A 43 6.51 -10.54 -8.42
C GLY A 43 5.64 -9.65 -7.54
N LEU A 44 4.45 -10.10 -7.16
CA LEU A 44 3.53 -9.35 -6.30
C LEU A 44 4.02 -9.26 -4.85
N ALA A 45 4.64 -10.33 -4.33
CA ALA A 45 5.28 -10.31 -3.03
C ALA A 45 6.43 -9.29 -2.97
N ALA A 46 7.25 -9.19 -4.02
CA ALA A 46 8.33 -8.21 -4.10
C ALA A 46 7.79 -6.76 -4.12
N VAL A 47 6.69 -6.52 -4.86
CA VAL A 47 6.02 -5.22 -4.92
C VAL A 47 5.46 -4.82 -3.55
N PHE A 48 4.83 -5.75 -2.83
CA PHE A 48 4.36 -5.50 -1.47
C PHE A 48 5.50 -5.11 -0.53
N GLN A 49 6.62 -5.86 -0.55
CA GLN A 49 7.77 -5.54 0.30
C GLN A 49 8.36 -4.16 -0.02
N ALA A 50 8.50 -3.81 -1.30
CA ALA A 50 9.00 -2.49 -1.70
C ALA A 50 8.10 -1.34 -1.21
N CYS A 51 6.78 -1.50 -1.30
CA CYS A 51 5.85 -0.50 -0.75
C CYS A 51 5.95 -0.41 0.77
N ARG A 52 5.98 -1.57 1.47
CA ARG A 52 6.08 -1.63 2.92
C ARG A 52 7.36 -0.98 3.45
N GLU A 53 8.51 -1.24 2.81
CA GLU A 53 9.78 -0.62 3.20
C GLU A 53 9.69 0.92 3.16
N ARG A 54 9.13 1.48 2.09
CA ARG A 54 8.94 2.94 1.98
C ARG A 54 7.90 3.48 2.97
N ALA A 55 6.88 2.70 3.32
CA ALA A 55 5.91 3.07 4.36
C ALA A 55 6.56 3.09 5.75
N LEU A 56 7.46 2.15 6.03
CA LEU A 56 8.24 2.13 7.27
C LEU A 56 9.20 3.32 7.37
N GLU A 57 9.91 3.64 6.28
CA GLU A 57 10.79 4.82 6.22
C GLU A 57 10.01 6.12 6.44
N ALA A 58 8.88 6.29 5.74
CA ALA A 58 8.05 7.48 5.87
C ALA A 58 7.35 7.57 7.23
N GLY A 59 6.90 6.44 7.78
CA GLY A 59 6.31 6.37 9.12
C GLY A 59 7.32 6.72 10.22
N ALA A 60 8.55 6.22 10.09
CA ALA A 60 9.64 6.58 11.00
C ALA A 60 9.96 8.09 10.94
N ALA A 61 9.93 8.70 9.75
CA ALA A 61 10.08 10.15 9.59
C ALA A 61 8.93 10.96 10.25
N CYS A 62 7.76 10.34 10.42
CA CYS A 62 6.61 10.87 11.17
C CYS A 62 6.64 10.55 12.67
N GLY A 63 7.66 9.83 13.16
CA GLY A 63 7.77 9.42 14.56
C GLY A 63 6.94 8.18 14.92
N MET A 64 6.47 7.42 13.94
CA MET A 64 5.77 6.15 14.16
C MET A 64 6.76 5.01 14.36
N THR A 65 6.37 4.03 15.17
CA THR A 65 7.11 2.76 15.28
C THR A 65 6.74 1.83 14.13
N MET A 66 7.59 0.83 13.87
CA MET A 66 7.30 -0.23 12.90
C MET A 66 5.96 -0.92 13.20
N GLU A 67 5.67 -1.20 14.47
CA GLU A 67 4.41 -1.84 14.88
C GLU A 67 3.19 -0.97 14.60
N GLN A 68 3.30 0.35 14.74
CA GLN A 68 2.21 1.28 14.42
C GLN A 68 1.94 1.32 12.91
N VAL A 69 3.00 1.34 12.11
CA VAL A 69 2.88 1.32 10.64
C VAL A 69 2.29 -0.03 10.17
N ASP A 70 2.78 -1.14 10.71
CA ASP A 70 2.28 -2.48 10.37
C ASP A 70 0.80 -2.65 10.80
N ALA A 71 0.40 -2.12 11.96
CA ALA A 71 -1.00 -2.16 12.41
C ALA A 71 -1.92 -1.31 11.52
N ASP A 72 -1.49 -0.10 11.13
CA ASP A 72 -2.25 0.79 10.23
C ASP A 72 -2.43 0.14 8.85
N ILE A 73 -1.37 -0.47 8.30
CA ILE A 73 -1.44 -1.23 7.05
C ILE A 73 -2.39 -2.43 7.19
N SER A 74 -2.27 -3.22 8.26
CA SER A 74 -3.11 -4.40 8.49
C SER A 74 -4.59 -4.05 8.56
N GLN A 75 -4.95 -3.00 9.30
CA GLN A 75 -6.34 -2.58 9.44
C GLN A 75 -6.97 -2.23 8.09
N ILE A 76 -6.27 -1.46 7.26
CA ILE A 76 -6.79 -1.03 5.96
C ILE A 76 -6.90 -2.23 4.99
N CYS A 77 -6.00 -3.21 5.10
CA CYS A 77 -6.09 -4.43 4.32
C CYS A 77 -7.31 -5.29 4.70
N ASP A 78 -7.64 -5.37 5.98
CA ASP A 78 -8.83 -6.08 6.45
C ASP A 78 -10.12 -5.42 5.94
N GLU A 79 -10.17 -4.08 5.94
CA GLU A 79 -11.28 -3.30 5.37
C GLU A 79 -11.47 -3.59 3.87
N ASP A 80 -10.38 -3.64 3.10
CA ASP A 80 -10.42 -4.00 1.68
C ASP A 80 -10.94 -5.42 1.46
N VAL A 81 -10.47 -6.40 2.23
CA VAL A 81 -10.95 -7.80 2.11
C VAL A 81 -12.45 -7.89 2.35
N VAL A 82 -12.99 -7.12 3.31
CA VAL A 82 -14.43 -7.06 3.56
C VAL A 82 -15.17 -6.43 2.38
N SER A 83 -14.70 -5.30 1.86
CA SER A 83 -15.29 -4.63 0.69
C SER A 83 -15.29 -5.50 -0.57
N LEU A 84 -14.20 -6.22 -0.81
CA LEU A 84 -14.03 -7.05 -2.01
C LEU A 84 -14.89 -8.30 -2.00
N ARG A 85 -15.22 -8.84 -0.83
CA ARG A 85 -16.17 -9.96 -0.71
C ARG A 85 -17.59 -9.59 -1.14
N ALA A 86 -17.93 -8.31 -1.09
CA ALA A 86 -19.24 -7.80 -1.51
C ALA A 86 -19.20 -7.17 -2.92
N ALA A 87 -18.03 -7.06 -3.54
CA ALA A 87 -17.86 -6.41 -4.83
C ALA A 87 -18.30 -7.32 -6.00
N THR A 88 -18.81 -6.70 -7.05
CA THR A 88 -19.01 -7.35 -8.35
C THR A 88 -17.69 -7.54 -9.10
N ASP A 89 -17.67 -8.43 -10.09
CA ASP A 89 -16.49 -8.65 -10.94
C ASP A 89 -15.99 -7.37 -11.64
N GLU A 90 -16.90 -6.47 -12.00
CA GLU A 90 -16.56 -5.19 -12.63
C GLU A 90 -15.88 -4.24 -11.65
N GLU A 91 -16.44 -4.08 -10.45
CA GLU A 91 -15.85 -3.27 -9.36
C GLU A 91 -14.49 -3.83 -8.94
N PHE A 92 -14.36 -5.15 -8.87
CA PHE A 92 -13.10 -5.81 -8.58
C PHE A 92 -12.04 -5.51 -9.64
N ARG A 93 -12.38 -5.61 -10.94
CA ARG A 93 -11.43 -5.31 -12.04
C ARG A 93 -11.04 -3.84 -12.09
N ALA A 94 -11.99 -2.94 -11.86
CA ALA A 94 -11.73 -1.50 -11.78
C ALA A 94 -10.74 -1.20 -10.64
N PHE A 95 -11.02 -1.71 -9.43
CA PHE A 95 -10.16 -1.53 -8.28
C PHE A 95 -8.76 -2.12 -8.51
N ALA A 96 -8.64 -3.26 -9.19
CA ALA A 96 -7.36 -3.86 -9.54
C ALA A 96 -6.53 -3.03 -10.52
N ASN A 97 -7.16 -2.46 -11.55
CA ASN A 97 -6.47 -1.59 -12.49
C ASN A 97 -5.97 -0.32 -11.80
N GLU A 98 -6.84 0.34 -11.02
CA GLU A 98 -6.45 1.52 -10.24
C GLU A 98 -5.31 1.21 -9.25
N SER A 99 -5.39 0.06 -8.58
CA SER A 99 -4.34 -0.39 -7.67
C SER A 99 -2.99 -0.53 -8.36
N GLY A 100 -2.99 -1.08 -9.59
CA GLY A 100 -1.78 -1.18 -10.41
C GLY A 100 -1.19 0.19 -10.73
N GLU A 101 -2.02 1.15 -11.12
CA GLU A 101 -1.57 2.52 -11.41
C GLU A 101 -0.99 3.23 -10.18
N VAL A 102 -1.64 3.11 -9.02
CA VAL A 102 -1.20 3.73 -7.77
C VAL A 102 0.17 3.19 -7.36
N VAL A 103 0.33 1.87 -7.35
CA VAL A 103 1.60 1.22 -7.00
C VAL A 103 2.69 1.59 -8.00
N GLN A 104 2.39 1.58 -9.30
CA GLN A 104 3.36 1.93 -10.33
C GLN A 104 3.82 3.39 -10.20
N ARG A 105 2.90 4.34 -10.01
CA ARG A 105 3.24 5.76 -9.79
C ARG A 105 4.07 5.94 -8.53
N PHE A 106 3.77 5.20 -7.47
CA PHE A 106 4.53 5.29 -6.23
C PHE A 106 5.95 4.75 -6.39
N LEU A 107 6.14 3.61 -7.07
CA LEU A 107 7.45 2.98 -7.22
C LEU A 107 8.35 3.64 -8.27
N LEU A 108 7.77 4.24 -9.32
CA LEU A 108 8.52 4.82 -10.45
C LEU A 108 8.59 6.36 -10.42
N GLY A 109 7.82 7.01 -9.55
CA GLY A 109 7.84 8.46 -9.30
C GLY A 109 8.75 8.84 -8.15
#